data_AF-Q1A685-F1
#
_entry.id   AF-Q1A685-F1
#
_cell.length_a   1.000
_cell.length_b   1.000
_cell.length_c   1.000
_cell.angle_alpha   90.00
_cell.angle_beta   90.00
_cell.angle_gamma   90.00
#
_symmetry.space_group_name_H-M   'P 1'
#
loop_
_entity.id
_entity.type
_entity.pdbx_description
1 polymer ?
#
loop_
_entity_poly.entity_id
_entity_poly.type
_entity_poly.pdbx_seq_one_letter_code
_entity_poly.pdbx_strand_id
1 'polypeptide(L)'
;MLYQVESMFDDMEKKMRRLKKQKYEENMENFMAANEAYFLEMEAYLDKGDPEKAAKEIAEVFVEAVKSRYEVKGKIKGTVQADLNFFMIYYVFPAILKRNHEYAKLLADTLCETWGSSFKNSKIGYTDYETLYKAFREKIFGIF
;
A
#
# COMPACT_ATOMS: atom_id res chain seq x y z
N MET A 1 -8.32 2.20 -15.99
CA MET A 1 -7.13 2.18 -15.14
C MET A 1 -7.60 2.17 -13.70
N LEU A 2 -7.36 1.08 -12.99
CA LEU A 2 -7.56 0.86 -11.54
C LEU A 2 -8.87 1.40 -10.97
N TYR A 3 -9.99 1.00 -11.58
CA TYR A 3 -11.31 1.45 -11.13
C TYR A 3 -11.61 0.95 -9.71
N GLN A 4 -11.95 1.88 -8.82
CA GLN A 4 -12.26 1.61 -7.41
C GLN A 4 -11.10 1.01 -6.59
N VAL A 5 -9.84 1.32 -6.92
CA VAL A 5 -8.65 0.82 -6.19
C VAL A 5 -8.66 1.20 -4.70
N GLU A 6 -9.40 2.24 -4.31
CA GLU A 6 -9.64 2.57 -2.91
C GLU A 6 -10.33 1.44 -2.13
N SER A 7 -10.99 0.50 -2.80
CA SER A 7 -11.61 -0.69 -2.18
C SER A 7 -10.58 -1.63 -1.53
N MET A 8 -9.30 -1.55 -1.92
CA MET A 8 -8.19 -2.26 -1.25
C MET A 8 -8.13 -1.93 0.25
N PHE A 9 -8.70 -0.78 0.67
CA PHE A 9 -8.70 -0.28 2.04
C PHE A 9 -9.99 -0.58 2.82
N ASP A 10 -10.99 -1.25 2.24
CA ASP A 10 -12.32 -1.43 2.87
C ASP A 10 -12.27 -2.17 4.20
N ASP A 11 -11.36 -3.15 4.32
CA ASP A 11 -11.17 -3.94 5.53
C ASP A 11 -9.98 -3.46 6.40
N MET A 12 -9.45 -2.26 6.15
CA MET A 12 -8.24 -1.73 6.79
C MET A 12 -8.32 -1.80 8.32
N GLU A 13 -9.37 -1.26 8.93
CA GLU A 13 -9.49 -1.25 10.41
C GLU A 13 -9.47 -2.67 11.00
N LYS A 14 -10.18 -3.59 10.36
CA LYS A 14 -10.29 -4.99 10.80
C LYS A 14 -8.96 -5.72 10.65
N LYS A 15 -8.24 -5.51 9.55
CA LYS A 15 -6.92 -6.11 9.29
C LYS A 15 -5.85 -5.54 10.20
N MET A 16 -5.89 -4.24 10.49
CA MET A 16 -4.95 -3.58 11.41
C MET A 16 -5.15 -4.04 12.86
N ARG A 17 -6.39 -4.15 13.35
CA ARG A 17 -6.66 -4.68 14.72
C ARG A 17 -6.23 -6.14 14.91
N ARG A 18 -6.20 -6.92 13.83
CA ARG A 18 -5.81 -8.34 13.84
C ARG A 18 -4.37 -8.58 13.40
N LEU A 19 -3.57 -7.51 13.28
CA LEU A 19 -2.19 -7.59 12.86
C LEU A 19 -1.35 -8.29 13.95
N LYS A 20 -1.24 -9.61 13.82
CA LYS A 20 -0.41 -10.49 14.65
C LYS A 20 0.43 -11.33 13.71
N LYS A 21 1.71 -11.48 14.03
CA LYS A 21 2.66 -12.26 13.22
C LYS A 21 2.12 -13.63 12.78
N GLN A 22 1.53 -14.38 13.72
CA GLN A 22 0.96 -15.71 13.48
C GLN A 22 -0.11 -15.75 12.38
N LYS A 23 -0.80 -14.62 12.15
CA LYS A 23 -1.85 -14.48 11.14
C LYS A 23 -1.43 -13.60 9.98
N TYR A 24 -0.24 -12.99 10.03
CA TYR A 24 0.15 -11.99 9.05
C TYR A 24 0.41 -12.59 7.68
N GLU A 25 1.01 -13.78 7.62
CA GLU A 25 1.17 -14.55 6.37
C GLU A 25 -0.18 -14.86 5.72
N GLU A 26 -1.08 -15.54 6.44
CA GLU A 26 -2.45 -15.82 5.99
C GLU A 26 -3.22 -14.55 5.59
N ASN A 27 -3.08 -13.46 6.35
CA ASN A 27 -3.74 -12.18 6.05
C ASN A 27 -3.17 -11.52 4.79
N MET A 28 -1.86 -11.63 4.54
CA MET A 28 -1.19 -11.11 3.36
C MET A 28 -1.62 -11.89 2.12
N GLU A 29 -1.61 -13.22 2.18
CA GLU A 29 -2.07 -14.07 1.07
C GLU A 29 -3.53 -13.77 0.72
N ASN A 30 -4.41 -13.71 1.72
CA ASN A 30 -5.81 -13.33 1.51
C ASN A 30 -5.97 -11.92 0.94
N PHE A 31 -5.13 -10.98 1.35
CA PHE A 31 -5.14 -9.63 0.80
C PHE A 31 -4.69 -9.61 -0.67
N MET A 32 -3.62 -10.33 -1.01
CA MET A 32 -3.13 -10.44 -2.38
C MET A 32 -4.15 -11.12 -3.29
N ALA A 33 -4.78 -12.20 -2.83
CA ALA A 33 -5.82 -12.90 -3.58
C ALA A 33 -7.07 -12.03 -3.81
N ALA A 34 -7.53 -11.31 -2.77
CA ALA A 34 -8.70 -10.44 -2.88
C ALA A 34 -8.49 -9.24 -3.83
N ASN A 35 -7.23 -8.84 -4.05
CA ASN A 35 -6.87 -7.68 -4.87
C ASN A 35 -6.05 -8.06 -6.11
N GLU A 36 -6.06 -9.33 -6.51
CA GLU A 36 -5.22 -9.85 -7.59
C GLU A 36 -5.46 -9.10 -8.91
N ALA A 37 -6.72 -8.79 -9.23
CA ALA A 37 -7.07 -8.04 -10.44
C ALA A 37 -6.38 -6.66 -10.51
N TYR A 38 -6.26 -5.96 -9.38
CA TYR A 38 -5.58 -4.66 -9.33
C TYR A 38 -4.08 -4.81 -9.56
N PHE A 39 -3.45 -5.82 -8.95
CA PHE A 39 -2.03 -6.08 -9.17
C PHE A 39 -1.74 -6.45 -10.62
N LEU A 40 -2.53 -7.33 -11.22
CA LEU A 40 -2.38 -7.70 -12.63
C LEU A 40 -2.61 -6.51 -13.57
N GLU A 41 -3.57 -5.63 -13.27
CA GLU A 41 -3.78 -4.41 -14.07
C GLU A 41 -2.59 -3.44 -13.94
N MET A 42 -2.02 -3.28 -12.75
CA MET A 42 -0.82 -2.47 -12.52
C MET A 42 0.39 -3.01 -13.31
N GLU A 43 0.64 -4.32 -13.20
CA GLU A 43 1.74 -5.01 -13.90
C GLU A 43 1.58 -4.89 -15.43
N ALA A 44 0.39 -5.22 -15.94
CA ALA A 44 0.10 -5.11 -17.37
C ALA A 44 0.15 -3.67 -17.89
N TYR A 45 0.00 -2.66 -17.02
CA TYR A 45 0.16 -1.26 -17.39
C TYR A 45 1.63 -0.84 -17.39
N LEU A 46 2.42 -1.30 -16.42
CA LEU A 46 3.86 -1.07 -16.35
C LEU A 46 4.61 -1.70 -17.53
N ASP A 47 4.19 -2.88 -17.98
CA ASP A 47 4.77 -3.56 -19.14
C ASP A 47 4.48 -2.86 -20.47
N LYS A 48 3.52 -1.93 -20.49
CA LYS A 48 3.11 -1.20 -21.68
C LYS A 48 3.83 0.13 -21.76
N GLY A 49 4.97 0.13 -22.45
CA GLY A 49 5.64 1.35 -22.86
C GLY A 49 6.66 1.84 -21.84
N ASP A 50 6.46 3.04 -21.30
CA ASP A 50 7.41 3.69 -20.38
C ASP A 50 7.03 3.38 -18.93
N PRO A 51 7.81 2.53 -18.22
CA PRO A 51 7.48 2.10 -16.87
C PRO A 51 7.56 3.23 -15.83
N GLU A 52 8.38 4.26 -16.04
CA GLU A 52 8.46 5.41 -15.12
C GLU A 52 7.18 6.25 -15.21
N LYS A 53 6.74 6.52 -16.44
CA LYS A 53 5.46 7.20 -16.68
C LYS A 53 4.28 6.39 -16.14
N ALA A 54 4.25 5.09 -16.42
CA ALA A 54 3.18 4.20 -15.95
C ALA A 54 3.14 4.12 -14.42
N ALA A 55 4.29 3.99 -13.74
CA ALA A 55 4.36 3.99 -12.27
C ALA A 55 3.82 5.28 -11.66
N LYS A 56 4.13 6.44 -12.28
CA LYS A 56 3.63 7.74 -11.84
C LYS A 56 2.11 7.84 -11.99
N GLU A 57 1.57 7.45 -13.15
CA GLU A 57 0.13 7.48 -13.40
C GLU A 57 -0.63 6.53 -12.45
N ILE A 58 -0.10 5.33 -12.21
CA ILE A 58 -0.65 4.40 -11.20
C ILE A 58 -0.67 5.07 -9.82
N ALA A 59 0.45 5.68 -9.41
CA ALA A 59 0.56 6.32 -8.11
C ALA A 59 -0.42 7.50 -7.94
N GLU A 60 -0.60 8.30 -8.99
CA GLU A 60 -1.56 9.40 -9.02
C GLU A 60 -3.01 8.90 -8.91
N VAL A 61 -3.38 7.86 -9.67
CA VAL A 61 -4.71 7.24 -9.58
C VAL A 61 -4.96 6.67 -8.18
N PHE A 62 -3.96 6.01 -7.59
CA PHE A 62 -4.05 5.41 -6.26
C PHE A 62 -4.31 6.46 -5.17
N VAL A 63 -3.56 7.56 -5.20
CA VAL A 63 -3.74 8.68 -4.28
C VAL A 63 -5.09 9.37 -4.48
N GLU A 64 -5.48 9.63 -5.73
CA GLU A 64 -6.74 10.32 -6.03
C GLU A 64 -7.96 9.50 -5.59
N ALA A 65 -7.91 8.18 -5.79
CA ALA A 65 -8.92 7.25 -5.29
C ALA A 65 -9.07 7.32 -3.76
N VAL A 66 -7.95 7.30 -3.03
CA VAL A 66 -7.96 7.45 -1.57
C VAL A 66 -8.47 8.82 -1.13
N LYS A 67 -8.05 9.91 -1.79
CA LYS A 67 -8.57 11.25 -1.51
C LYS A 67 -10.09 11.29 -1.69
N SER A 68 -10.58 10.82 -2.84
CA SER A 68 -12.01 10.80 -3.16
C SER A 68 -12.84 10.06 -2.09
N ARG A 69 -12.31 8.96 -1.53
CA ARG A 69 -13.00 8.16 -0.52
C ARG A 69 -12.95 8.74 0.89
N TYR A 70 -11.80 9.22 1.34
CA TYR A 70 -11.55 9.52 2.75
C TYR A 70 -11.51 11.00 3.08
N GLU A 71 -11.43 11.87 2.07
CA GLU A 71 -11.40 13.30 2.25
C GLU A 71 -12.79 13.86 2.54
N VAL A 72 -12.92 14.57 3.67
CA VAL A 72 -14.15 15.27 4.04
C VAL A 72 -13.83 16.73 4.23
N LYS A 73 -14.45 17.60 3.41
CA LYS A 73 -14.22 19.06 3.43
C LYS A 73 -12.75 19.44 3.25
N GLY A 74 -12.05 18.85 2.29
CA GLY A 74 -10.68 19.23 1.97
C GLY A 74 -9.60 18.52 2.79
N LYS A 75 -9.97 17.60 3.71
CA LYS A 75 -9.02 16.96 4.64
C LYS A 75 -9.40 15.53 4.99
N ILE A 76 -8.40 14.66 5.09
CA ILE A 76 -8.51 13.35 5.74
C ILE A 76 -8.28 13.53 7.24
N LYS A 77 -9.12 12.89 8.06
CA LYS A 77 -8.98 12.91 9.53
C LYS A 77 -7.65 12.26 9.92
N GLY A 78 -6.90 12.87 10.84
CA GLY A 78 -5.56 12.40 11.22
C GLY A 78 -5.48 10.94 11.67
N THR A 79 -6.50 10.43 12.38
CA THR A 79 -6.58 9.00 12.76
C THR A 79 -6.71 8.09 11.53
N VAL A 80 -7.56 8.48 10.57
CA VAL A 80 -7.75 7.74 9.32
C VAL A 80 -6.46 7.79 8.49
N GLN A 81 -5.79 8.93 8.43
CA GLN A 81 -4.50 9.03 7.73
C GLN A 81 -3.43 8.12 8.35
N ALA A 82 -3.38 8.02 9.68
CA ALA A 82 -2.47 7.11 10.35
C ALA A 82 -2.78 5.64 10.00
N ASP A 83 -4.05 5.26 10.00
CA ASP A 83 -4.47 3.91 9.60
C ASP A 83 -4.11 3.62 8.14
N LEU A 84 -4.36 4.56 7.22
CA LEU A 84 -3.98 4.44 5.80
C LEU A 84 -2.47 4.26 5.65
N ASN A 85 -1.67 5.09 6.34
CA ASN A 85 -0.22 4.99 6.34
C ASN A 85 0.26 3.63 6.85
N PHE A 86 -0.31 3.12 7.94
CA PHE A 86 0.02 1.79 8.41
C PHE A 86 -0.39 0.71 7.43
N PHE A 87 -1.57 0.82 6.81
CA PHE A 87 -2.02 -0.16 5.82
C PHE A 87 -1.11 -0.20 4.59
N MET A 88 -0.61 0.96 4.15
CA MET A 88 0.40 1.04 3.09
C MET A 88 1.67 0.26 3.47
N ILE A 89 2.20 0.50 4.68
CA ILE A 89 3.42 -0.13 5.20
C ILE A 89 3.25 -1.64 5.37
N TYR A 90 2.12 -2.09 5.91
CA TYR A 90 1.92 -3.49 6.29
C TYR A 90 1.27 -4.35 5.20
N TYR A 91 0.58 -3.77 4.21
CA TYR A 91 -0.14 -4.55 3.21
C TYR A 91 0.23 -4.16 1.78
N VAL A 92 0.07 -2.89 1.42
CA VAL A 92 0.20 -2.48 0.00
C VAL A 92 1.63 -2.62 -0.52
N PHE A 93 2.62 -1.97 0.11
CA PHE A 93 4.01 -2.05 -0.37
C PHE A 93 4.58 -3.47 -0.31
N PRO A 94 4.41 -4.23 0.79
CA PRO A 94 4.89 -5.60 0.84
C PRO A 94 4.23 -6.48 -0.23
N ALA A 95 2.94 -6.30 -0.53
CA ALA A 95 2.25 -7.05 -1.57
C ALA A 95 2.78 -6.74 -2.98
N ILE A 96 2.99 -5.46 -3.30
CA ILE A 96 3.60 -5.04 -4.58
C ILE A 96 4.97 -5.72 -4.75
N LEU A 97 5.82 -5.66 -3.72
CA LEU A 97 7.16 -6.23 -3.78
C LEU A 97 7.14 -7.77 -3.83
N LYS A 98 6.21 -8.41 -3.11
CA LYS A 98 6.09 -9.89 -3.06
C LYS A 98 5.66 -10.49 -4.40
N ARG A 99 5.09 -9.69 -5.31
CA ARG A 99 4.73 -10.14 -6.68
C ARG A 99 5.95 -10.43 -7.55
N ASN A 100 7.14 -9.93 -7.19
CA ASN A 100 8.39 -10.10 -7.94
C ASN A 100 8.30 -9.65 -9.41
N HIS A 101 7.48 -8.65 -9.70
CA HIS A 101 7.43 -8.01 -11.01
C HIS A 101 8.71 -7.20 -11.27
N GLU A 102 9.18 -7.12 -12.51
CA GLU A 102 10.41 -6.40 -12.90
C GLU A 102 10.42 -4.96 -12.38
N TYR A 103 9.27 -4.27 -12.52
CA TYR A 103 9.09 -2.88 -12.11
C TYR A 103 8.48 -2.71 -10.70
N ALA A 104 8.41 -3.76 -9.88
CA ALA A 104 7.78 -3.68 -8.56
C ALA A 104 8.45 -2.64 -7.64
N LYS A 105 9.79 -2.56 -7.66
CA LYS A 105 10.54 -1.59 -6.85
C LYS A 105 10.31 -0.16 -7.33
N LEU A 106 10.32 0.06 -8.64
CA LEU A 106 10.02 1.34 -9.26
C LEU A 106 8.62 1.82 -8.85
N LEU A 107 7.60 0.96 -9.00
CA LEU A 107 6.24 1.28 -8.59
C LEU A 107 6.16 1.61 -7.09
N ALA A 108 6.80 0.81 -6.22
CA ALA A 108 6.79 1.04 -4.78
C ALA A 108 7.46 2.37 -4.40
N ASP A 109 8.59 2.72 -5.03
CA ASP A 109 9.28 4.01 -4.83
C ASP A 109 8.41 5.18 -5.25
N THR A 110 7.90 5.15 -6.49
CA THR A 110 7.07 6.22 -7.04
C THR A 110 5.78 6.40 -6.23
N LEU A 111 5.13 5.30 -5.84
CA LEU A 111 3.93 5.36 -5.01
C LEU A 111 4.23 5.93 -3.62
N CYS A 112 5.36 5.56 -3.01
CA CYS A 112 5.78 6.09 -1.70
C CYS A 112 6.04 7.61 -1.74
N GLU A 113 6.74 8.10 -2.77
CA GLU A 113 6.98 9.53 -2.95
C GLU A 113 5.69 10.31 -3.22
N THR A 114 4.86 9.83 -4.14
CA THR A 114 3.57 10.47 -4.47
C THR A 114 2.65 10.48 -3.26
N TRP A 115 2.58 9.38 -2.50
CA TRP A 115 1.81 9.30 -1.25
C TRP A 115 2.28 10.34 -0.22
N GLY A 116 3.59 10.39 0.04
CA GLY A 116 4.18 11.31 1.01
C GLY A 116 4.08 12.78 0.64
N SER A 117 3.96 13.08 -0.65
CA SER A 117 3.73 14.44 -1.16
C SER A 117 2.25 14.82 -1.17
N SER A 118 1.35 13.84 -1.22
CA SER A 118 -0.10 14.07 -1.37
C SER A 118 -0.86 14.20 -0.06
N PHE A 119 -0.36 13.58 1.00
CA PHE A 119 -1.04 13.55 2.30
C PHE A 119 -0.17 14.13 3.42
N LYS A 120 -0.79 14.84 4.37
CA LYS A 120 -0.08 15.36 5.55
C LYS A 120 0.46 14.21 6.40
N ASN A 121 1.65 14.40 6.98
CA ASN A 121 2.30 13.44 7.88
C ASN A 121 2.42 12.02 7.27
N SER A 122 2.62 11.93 5.95
CA SER A 122 2.58 10.66 5.22
C SER A 122 3.88 10.35 4.47
N LYS A 123 4.96 11.06 4.82
CA LYS A 123 6.34 10.66 4.46
C LYS A 123 6.72 9.43 5.27
N ILE A 124 6.25 8.28 4.80
CA ILE A 124 6.50 6.96 5.39
C ILE A 124 7.66 6.28 4.67
N GLY A 125 8.33 5.37 5.36
CA GLY A 125 9.20 4.37 4.73
C GLY A 125 8.41 3.09 4.44
N TYR A 126 8.94 2.23 3.58
CA TYR A 126 8.38 0.91 3.34
C TYR A 126 9.48 -0.16 3.27
N THR A 127 9.08 -1.42 3.34
CA THR A 127 9.98 -2.56 3.19
C THR A 127 9.25 -3.74 2.56
N ASP A 128 9.97 -4.77 2.14
CA ASP A 128 9.40 -5.99 1.59
C ASP A 128 8.77 -6.88 2.68
N TYR A 129 7.98 -7.87 2.23
CA TYR A 129 7.27 -8.78 3.12
C TYR A 129 8.21 -9.58 4.05
N GLU A 130 9.36 -10.06 3.55
CA GLU A 130 10.25 -10.93 4.32
C GLU A 130 10.93 -10.15 5.45
N THR A 131 11.40 -8.94 5.14
CA THR A 131 11.98 -8.01 6.12
C THR A 131 10.95 -7.62 7.17
N LEU A 132 9.73 -7.27 6.75
CA LEU A 132 8.65 -6.94 7.67
C LEU A 132 8.23 -8.13 8.55
N TYR A 133 8.09 -9.32 7.98
CA TYR A 133 7.74 -10.55 8.71
C TYR A 133 8.79 -10.92 9.76
N LYS A 134 10.08 -10.73 9.43
CA LYS A 134 11.19 -10.90 10.38
C LYS A 134 11.17 -9.84 11.49
N ALA A 135 10.87 -8.58 11.18
CA ALA A 135 10.78 -7.52 12.19
C ALA A 135 9.70 -7.81 13.26
N PHE A 136 8.62 -8.51 12.92
CA PHE A 136 7.66 -9.00 13.93
C PHE A 136 8.29 -9.98 14.96
N ARG A 137 9.38 -10.69 14.63
CA ARG A 137 10.10 -11.61 15.53
C ARG A 137 10.94 -10.89 16.57
N GLU A 138 11.48 -9.74 16.21
CA GLU A 138 12.55 -9.11 17.00
C GLU A 138 12.04 -8.31 18.21
N LYS A 139 10.71 -8.19 18.35
CA LYS A 139 10.03 -7.19 19.20
C LYS A 139 10.43 -5.78 18.76
N ILE A 140 9.42 -4.95 18.55
CA ILE A 140 9.50 -3.53 18.87
C ILE A 140 9.75 -3.47 20.38
N PHE A 141 11.02 -3.59 20.78
CA PHE A 141 11.49 -3.13 22.08
C PHE A 141 11.61 -1.62 21.98
N GLY A 142 10.53 -0.93 22.34
CA GLY A 142 10.52 0.50 22.63
C GLY A 142 10.60 1.39 21.39
N ILE A 143 9.49 2.05 21.06
CA ILE A 143 9.35 3.51 20.87
C ILE A 143 7.84 3.72 20.65
N PHE A 144 7.14 3.90 21.78
CA PHE A 144 6.01 4.82 21.90
C PHE A 144 6.53 6.01 22.70
#